data_AF-A0A3D1PRS7-F1
#
_entry.id   AF-A0A3D1PRS7-F1
#
_cell.length_a   1.000
_cell.length_b   1.000
_cell.length_c   1.000
_cell.angle_alpha   90.00
_cell.angle_beta   90.00
_cell.angle_gamma   90.00
#
_symmetry.space_group_name_H-M   'P 1'
#
loop_
_entity.id
_entity.type
_entity.pdbx_description
1 polymer ?
#
loop_
_entity_poly.entity_id
_entity_poly.type
_entity_poly.pdbx_seq_one_letter_code
_entity_poly.pdbx_strand_id
1 'polypeptide(L)'
;MANLDLTKYGITGTTEIVHNPSYEMLFEEETKPELTGYEKGQVTELGAVNVMTGVYTGRSPKDKYIVVDENSKDTVWWTSDEYKNDNHPMTEQTWSAVKDIAKKELCNKRLFVVDAFCGANKDTRMAIRFIVEVAWQAHFVTNMFIKPTAEELANFEPDFVVYNASKAKVENYKELGLNSETCVAFNITSKEQVIINTWYGGEMKKG
;
A
#
# COMPACT_ATOMS: atom_id res chain seq x y z
N MET A 1 -24.75 2.30 0.10
CA MET A 1 -23.33 2.37 0.46
C MET A 1 -22.90 3.81 0.28
N ALA A 2 -22.19 4.41 1.24
CA ALA A 2 -21.59 5.72 1.02
C ALA A 2 -20.71 5.63 -0.24
N ASN A 3 -20.87 6.55 -1.18
CA ASN A 3 -20.03 6.57 -2.38
C ASN A 3 -18.58 6.79 -1.94
N LEU A 4 -17.74 5.78 -2.17
CA LEU A 4 -16.32 5.85 -1.86
C LEU A 4 -15.66 6.89 -2.77
N ASP A 5 -15.31 8.03 -2.20
CA ASP A 5 -14.63 9.11 -2.93
C ASP A 5 -13.12 9.05 -2.70
N LEU A 6 -12.37 8.77 -3.77
CA LEU A 6 -10.91 8.74 -3.78
C LEU A 6 -10.27 10.10 -4.11
N THR A 7 -11.06 11.09 -4.54
CA THR A 7 -10.54 12.41 -4.92
C THR A 7 -9.93 13.16 -3.73
N LYS A 8 -10.41 12.89 -2.50
CA LYS A 8 -9.80 13.38 -1.26
C LYS A 8 -8.36 12.90 -1.03
N TYR A 9 -7.97 11.81 -1.68
CA TYR A 9 -6.60 11.28 -1.69
C TYR A 9 -5.77 11.78 -2.89
N GLY A 10 -6.35 12.66 -3.72
CA GLY A 10 -5.75 13.13 -4.95
C GLY A 10 -5.73 12.10 -6.08
N ILE A 11 -6.53 11.04 -5.96
CA ILE A 11 -6.74 10.04 -7.01
C ILE A 11 -8.00 10.42 -7.79
N THR A 12 -7.84 10.69 -9.08
CA THR A 12 -8.92 11.16 -9.96
C THR A 12 -9.02 10.31 -11.22
N GLY A 13 -10.16 10.39 -11.90
CA GLY A 13 -10.39 9.65 -13.14
C GLY A 13 -10.54 8.13 -12.97
N THR A 14 -10.66 7.62 -11.74
CA THR A 14 -10.89 6.20 -11.48
C THR A 14 -12.06 5.68 -12.29
N THR A 15 -11.81 4.67 -13.14
CA THR A 15 -12.81 4.15 -14.08
C THR A 15 -13.81 3.22 -13.42
N GLU A 16 -13.36 2.49 -12.41
CA GLU A 16 -14.16 1.59 -11.59
C GLU A 16 -13.46 1.41 -10.23
N ILE A 17 -14.25 1.36 -9.15
CA ILE A 17 -13.79 1.01 -7.81
C ILE A 17 -14.38 -0.34 -7.44
N VAL A 18 -13.52 -1.32 -7.20
CA VAL A 18 -13.86 -2.61 -6.61
C VAL A 18 -13.63 -2.53 -5.11
N HIS A 19 -14.70 -2.28 -4.33
CA HIS A 19 -14.62 -2.09 -2.88
C HIS A 19 -14.86 -3.40 -2.12
N ASN A 20 -13.91 -3.78 -1.26
CA ASN A 20 -13.92 -5.01 -0.44
C ASN A 20 -14.37 -6.26 -1.22
N PRO A 21 -13.67 -6.63 -2.32
CA PRO A 21 -14.05 -7.75 -3.18
C PRO A 21 -14.16 -9.07 -2.39
N SER A 22 -15.03 -9.95 -2.86
CA SER A 22 -15.12 -11.31 -2.31
C SER A 22 -13.94 -12.17 -2.77
N TYR A 23 -13.72 -13.30 -2.11
CA TYR A 23 -12.67 -14.25 -2.51
C TYR A 23 -12.93 -14.82 -3.91
N GLU A 24 -14.20 -15.04 -4.26
CA GLU A 24 -14.60 -15.52 -5.58
C GLU A 24 -14.26 -14.50 -6.67
N MET A 25 -14.58 -13.22 -6.45
CA MET A 25 -14.21 -12.15 -7.36
C MET A 25 -12.69 -12.01 -7.47
N LEU A 26 -11.95 -12.08 -6.36
CA LEU A 26 -10.49 -12.02 -6.39
C LEU A 26 -9.90 -13.19 -7.17
N PHE A 27 -10.42 -14.40 -7.00
CA PHE A 27 -10.01 -15.57 -7.77
C PHE A 27 -10.24 -15.38 -9.28
N GLU A 28 -11.43 -14.89 -9.68
CA GLU A 28 -11.73 -14.57 -11.07
C GLU A 28 -10.78 -13.50 -11.63
N GLU A 29 -10.54 -12.43 -10.87
CA GLU A 29 -9.64 -11.34 -11.24
C GLU A 29 -8.19 -11.81 -11.42
N GLU A 30 -7.69 -12.65 -10.52
CA GLU A 30 -6.30 -13.14 -10.54
C GLU A 30 -6.01 -14.17 -11.63
N THR A 31 -7.06 -14.84 -12.14
CA THR A 31 -6.96 -15.92 -13.13
C THR A 31 -7.30 -15.47 -14.56
N LYS A 32 -7.54 -14.18 -14.76
CA LYS A 32 -7.76 -13.56 -16.06
C LYS A 32 -6.60 -13.84 -17.03
N PRO A 33 -6.86 -14.37 -18.24
CA PRO A 33 -5.82 -14.76 -19.20
C PRO A 33 -5.03 -13.57 -19.76
N GLU A 34 -5.57 -12.36 -19.72
CA GLU A 34 -4.94 -11.12 -20.18
C GLU A 34 -3.89 -10.55 -19.22
N LEU A 35 -3.81 -11.06 -17.98
CA LEU A 35 -2.83 -10.60 -17.01
C LEU A 35 -1.40 -10.94 -17.44
N THR A 36 -0.51 -9.96 -17.33
CA THR A 36 0.91 -10.09 -17.70
C THR A 36 1.83 -9.70 -16.55
N GLY A 37 3.13 -10.00 -16.71
CA GLY A 37 4.13 -9.65 -15.71
C GLY A 37 3.83 -10.21 -14.32
N TYR A 38 3.97 -9.38 -13.29
CA TYR A 38 3.77 -9.74 -11.89
C TYR A 38 2.31 -9.64 -11.42
N GLU A 39 1.38 -9.31 -12.31
CA GLU A 39 -0.05 -9.33 -12.02
C GLU A 39 -0.63 -10.74 -12.18
N LYS A 40 0.00 -11.56 -13.03
CA LYS A 40 -0.49 -12.87 -13.42
C LYS A 40 -0.50 -13.85 -12.24
N GLY A 41 -1.70 -14.35 -11.92
CA GLY A 41 -1.89 -15.52 -11.06
C GLY A 41 -1.84 -16.83 -11.85
N GLN A 42 -1.37 -17.89 -11.19
CA GLN A 42 -1.42 -19.26 -11.70
C GLN A 42 -2.10 -20.16 -10.68
N VAL A 43 -3.19 -20.84 -11.09
CA VAL A 43 -3.83 -21.85 -10.25
C VAL A 43 -2.92 -23.07 -10.15
N THR A 44 -2.61 -23.45 -8.91
CA THR A 44 -1.81 -24.64 -8.59
C THR A 44 -2.68 -25.89 -8.54
N GLU A 45 -2.06 -27.07 -8.49
CA GLU A 45 -2.79 -28.34 -8.28
C GLU A 45 -3.55 -28.39 -6.95
N LEU A 46 -3.20 -27.54 -5.99
CA LEU A 46 -3.87 -27.40 -4.69
C LEU A 46 -5.12 -26.51 -4.75
N GLY A 47 -5.43 -25.92 -5.91
CA GLY A 47 -6.53 -24.98 -6.08
C GLY A 47 -6.23 -23.55 -5.62
N ALA A 48 -5.08 -23.31 -4.98
CA ALA A 48 -4.63 -21.98 -4.61
C ALA A 48 -4.00 -21.25 -5.80
N VAL A 49 -4.20 -19.92 -5.87
CA VAL A 49 -3.50 -19.05 -6.82
C VAL A 49 -2.09 -18.76 -6.30
N ASN A 50 -1.10 -18.91 -7.17
CA ASN A 50 0.29 -18.51 -6.95
C ASN A 50 0.62 -17.29 -7.81
N VAL A 51 1.40 -16.35 -7.24
CA VAL A 51 1.92 -15.18 -7.95
C VAL A 51 3.43 -15.07 -7.75
N MET A 52 4.11 -14.44 -8.71
CA MET A 52 5.54 -14.15 -8.63
C MET A 52 5.76 -12.64 -8.44
N THR A 53 6.57 -12.26 -7.46
CA THR A 53 6.87 -10.85 -7.12
C THR A 53 8.19 -10.34 -7.73
N GLY A 54 8.73 -11.09 -8.69
CA GLY A 54 9.98 -10.75 -9.37
C GLY A 54 11.19 -10.82 -8.43
N VAL A 55 12.04 -9.80 -8.51
CA VAL A 55 13.24 -9.67 -7.66
C VAL A 55 12.91 -9.37 -6.20
N TYR A 56 11.71 -8.87 -5.93
CA TYR A 56 11.25 -8.49 -4.59
C TYR A 56 10.69 -9.70 -3.84
N THR A 57 11.59 -10.60 -3.45
CA THR A 57 11.29 -11.85 -2.72
C THR A 57 11.32 -11.67 -1.21
N GLY A 58 11.56 -10.45 -0.74
CA GLY A 58 11.65 -10.10 0.67
C GLY A 58 11.48 -8.60 0.88
N ARG A 59 11.61 -8.16 2.13
CA ARG A 59 11.54 -6.75 2.48
C ARG A 59 12.71 -5.95 1.89
N SER A 60 12.47 -4.65 1.71
CA SER A 60 13.47 -3.66 1.29
C SER A 60 13.79 -2.67 2.42
N PRO A 61 14.46 -3.09 3.52
CA PRO A 61 14.70 -2.22 4.68
C PRO A 61 15.50 -0.96 4.35
N LYS A 62 16.41 -1.03 3.38
CA LYS A 62 17.21 0.11 2.90
C LYS A 62 16.39 1.16 2.13
N ASP A 63 15.18 0.80 1.71
CA ASP A 63 14.26 1.67 0.97
C ASP A 63 13.08 2.13 1.86
N LYS A 64 13.14 1.87 3.18
CA LYS A 64 12.15 2.31 4.16
C LYS A 64 12.47 3.73 4.63
N TYR A 65 11.47 4.62 4.59
CA TYR A 65 11.62 6.01 5.01
C TYR A 65 10.45 6.50 5.86
N ILE A 66 10.72 7.40 6.80
CA ILE A 66 9.70 8.06 7.62
C ILE A 66 9.90 9.57 7.53
N VAL A 67 8.82 10.31 7.29
CA VAL A 67 8.85 11.77 7.23
C VAL A 67 9.24 12.36 8.57
N VAL A 68 10.22 13.28 8.55
CA VAL A 68 10.60 14.09 9.71
C VAL A 68 9.75 15.36 9.70
N ASP A 69 8.82 15.44 10.65
CA ASP A 69 7.93 16.57 10.88
C ASP A 69 7.83 16.87 12.39
N GLU A 70 6.95 17.79 12.79
CA GLU A 70 6.76 18.12 14.20
C GLU A 70 6.21 16.99 15.06
N ASN A 71 5.50 16.02 14.46
CA ASN A 71 4.89 14.89 15.16
C ASN A 71 5.82 13.68 15.27
N SER A 72 6.83 13.58 14.39
CA SER A 72 7.77 12.46 14.34
C SER A 72 9.17 12.76 14.87
N LYS A 73 9.64 14.01 14.76
CA LYS A 73 11.05 14.38 15.02
C LYS A 73 11.56 13.94 16.41
N ASP A 74 10.73 14.04 17.44
CA ASP A 74 11.13 13.76 18.83
C ASP A 74 10.58 12.42 19.36
N THR A 75 9.79 11.70 18.55
CA THR A 75 9.04 10.50 18.98
C THR A 75 9.46 9.23 18.25
N VAL A 76 9.93 9.34 17.00
CA VAL A 76 10.44 8.21 16.22
C VAL A 76 11.86 7.88 16.67
N TRP A 77 12.15 6.58 16.79
CA TRP A 77 13.51 6.11 17.03
C TRP A 77 14.33 6.17 15.74
N TRP A 78 14.89 7.35 15.45
CA TRP A 78 15.68 7.59 14.24
C TRP A 78 16.96 6.77 14.19
N THR A 79 17.39 6.43 12.98
CA THR A 79 18.69 5.80 12.74
C THR A 79 19.84 6.79 13.02
N SER A 80 20.93 6.31 13.61
CA SER A 80 22.13 7.10 13.85
C SER A 80 23.40 6.27 13.62
N ASP A 81 24.58 6.87 13.78
CA ASP A 81 25.83 6.10 13.74
C ASP A 81 26.02 5.19 14.95
N GLU A 82 25.49 5.59 16.11
CA GLU A 82 25.57 4.83 17.35
C GLU A 82 24.53 3.70 17.42
N TYR A 83 23.31 3.95 16.90
CA TYR A 83 22.20 2.99 16.93
C TYR A 83 21.59 2.85 15.53
N LYS A 84 22.11 1.88 14.77
CA LYS A 84 21.63 1.58 13.43
C LYS A 84 20.26 0.88 13.46
N ASN A 85 19.32 1.44 12.72
CA ASN A 85 18.01 0.86 12.42
C ASN A 85 17.51 1.35 11.04
N ASP A 86 16.35 0.86 10.60
CA ASP A 86 15.79 1.15 9.27
C ASP A 86 14.85 2.38 9.23
N ASN A 87 14.76 3.17 10.30
CA ASN A 87 13.95 4.39 10.32
C ASN A 87 14.72 5.54 9.68
N HIS A 88 14.90 5.46 8.36
CA HIS A 88 15.61 6.50 7.60
C HIS A 88 14.74 7.76 7.50
N PRO A 89 15.30 8.95 7.80
CA PRO A 89 14.56 10.20 7.71
C PRO A 89 14.29 10.58 6.25
N MET A 90 13.13 11.18 6.01
CA MET A 90 12.75 11.79 4.73
C MET A 90 12.18 13.19 4.97
N THR A 91 12.40 14.11 4.04
CA THR A 91 11.83 15.47 4.09
C THR A 91 10.38 15.48 3.58
N GLU A 92 9.59 16.45 4.02
CA GLU A 92 8.24 16.70 3.48
C GLU A 92 8.24 16.92 1.95
N GLN A 93 9.28 17.57 1.41
CA GLN A 93 9.43 17.76 -0.03
C GLN A 93 9.61 16.42 -0.76
N THR A 94 10.48 15.56 -0.25
CA THR A 94 10.69 14.21 -0.81
C THR A 94 9.41 13.37 -0.71
N TRP A 95 8.71 13.44 0.42
CA TRP A 95 7.42 12.79 0.61
C TRP A 95 6.39 13.24 -0.41
N SER A 96 6.24 14.56 -0.60
CA SER A 96 5.31 15.10 -1.60
C SER A 96 5.61 14.57 -3.00
N ALA A 97 6.88 14.50 -3.39
CA ALA A 97 7.29 13.97 -4.70
C ALA A 97 6.95 12.48 -4.85
N VAL A 98 7.26 11.66 -3.83
CA VAL A 98 6.98 10.22 -3.80
C VAL A 98 5.47 9.96 -3.82
N LYS A 99 4.69 10.70 -3.01
CA LYS A 99 3.23 10.60 -2.99
C LYS A 99 2.61 11.03 -4.32
N ASP A 100 3.14 12.05 -4.98
CA ASP A 100 2.69 12.47 -6.31
C ASP A 100 2.91 11.38 -7.37
N ILE A 101 4.03 10.65 -7.30
CA ILE A 101 4.28 9.50 -8.18
C ILE A 101 3.21 8.42 -7.96
N ALA A 102 2.94 8.06 -6.70
CA ALA A 102 1.92 7.05 -6.38
C ALA A 102 0.52 7.47 -6.82
N LYS A 103 0.12 8.72 -6.59
CA LYS A 103 -1.18 9.24 -7.06
C LYS A 103 -1.29 9.17 -8.59
N LYS A 104 -0.25 9.64 -9.30
CA LYS A 104 -0.23 9.61 -10.78
C LYS A 104 -0.37 8.18 -11.31
N GLU A 105 0.29 7.23 -10.68
CA GLU A 105 0.19 5.81 -11.03
C GLU A 105 -1.24 5.27 -10.84
N LEU A 106 -1.93 5.68 -9.77
CA LEU A 106 -3.25 5.16 -9.44
C LEU A 106 -4.42 5.92 -10.09
N CYS A 107 -4.19 7.12 -10.65
CA CYS A 107 -5.20 7.87 -11.39
C CYS A 107 -5.58 7.20 -12.72
N ASN A 108 -6.80 7.46 -13.21
CA ASN A 108 -7.30 7.02 -14.53
C ASN A 108 -7.32 5.49 -14.74
N LYS A 109 -7.41 4.72 -13.64
CA LYS A 109 -7.40 3.26 -13.65
C LYS A 109 -8.61 2.68 -12.93
N ARG A 110 -8.82 1.38 -13.15
CA ARG A 110 -9.64 0.56 -12.26
C ARG A 110 -8.84 0.25 -11.01
N LEU A 111 -9.45 0.41 -9.84
CA LEU A 111 -8.77 0.23 -8.56
C LEU A 111 -9.54 -0.75 -7.67
N PHE A 112 -8.78 -1.50 -6.90
CA PHE A 112 -9.29 -2.26 -5.75
C PHE A 112 -9.08 -1.43 -4.49
N VAL A 113 -10.12 -1.30 -3.69
CA VAL A 113 -10.04 -0.66 -2.38
C VAL A 113 -10.48 -1.65 -1.32
N VAL A 114 -9.61 -1.89 -0.34
CA VAL A 114 -9.89 -2.80 0.78
C VAL A 114 -9.84 -2.01 2.07
N ASP A 115 -10.99 -1.91 2.73
CA ASP A 115 -11.09 -1.41 4.10
C ASP A 115 -10.98 -2.59 5.07
N ALA A 116 -10.04 -2.50 6.01
CA ALA A 116 -9.76 -3.55 6.98
C ALA A 116 -9.29 -2.99 8.33
N PHE A 117 -9.21 -3.85 9.34
CA PHE A 117 -8.70 -3.48 10.66
C PHE A 117 -7.34 -4.11 10.96
N CYS A 118 -6.48 -3.32 11.60
CA CYS A 118 -5.26 -3.79 12.25
C CYS A 118 -5.44 -3.76 13.77
N GLY A 119 -5.43 -4.93 14.41
CA GLY A 119 -5.73 -5.10 15.84
C GLY A 119 -7.15 -5.62 16.08
N ALA A 120 -7.28 -6.60 16.97
CA ALA A 120 -8.56 -7.29 17.21
C ALA A 120 -9.51 -6.49 18.13
N ASN A 121 -8.96 -5.70 19.05
CA ASN A 121 -9.77 -4.97 20.02
C ASN A 121 -10.21 -3.62 19.45
N LYS A 122 -11.50 -3.30 19.59
CA LYS A 122 -12.11 -2.09 19.00
C LYS A 122 -11.56 -0.78 19.56
N ASP A 123 -11.08 -0.79 20.80
CA ASP A 123 -10.53 0.36 21.53
C ASP A 123 -9.13 0.77 21.05
N THR A 124 -8.37 -0.14 20.45
CA THR A 124 -6.99 0.12 20.01
C THR A 124 -6.71 -0.21 18.55
N ARG A 125 -7.68 -0.76 17.81
CA ARG A 125 -7.49 -1.11 16.41
C ARG A 125 -7.41 0.14 15.54
N MET A 126 -6.70 0.03 14.43
CA MET A 126 -6.68 1.04 13.37
C MET A 126 -7.55 0.58 12.21
N ALA A 127 -8.37 1.49 11.68
CA ALA A 127 -9.04 1.34 10.40
C ALA A 127 -8.07 1.69 9.26
N ILE A 128 -7.74 0.71 8.42
CA ILE A 128 -6.79 0.87 7.31
C ILE A 128 -7.53 0.79 5.98
N ARG A 129 -7.29 1.75 5.09
CA ARG A 129 -7.72 1.69 3.69
C ARG A 129 -6.55 1.41 2.78
N PHE A 130 -6.60 0.30 2.05
CA PHE A 130 -5.64 -0.04 1.01
C PHE A 130 -6.19 0.36 -0.36
N ILE A 131 -5.37 1.05 -1.17
CA ILE A 131 -5.70 1.43 -2.54
C ILE A 131 -4.64 0.82 -3.45
N VAL A 132 -5.07 -0.13 -4.29
CA VAL A 132 -4.17 -0.91 -5.14
C VAL A 132 -4.78 -1.09 -6.53
N GLU A 133 -3.94 -1.28 -7.56
CA GLU A 133 -4.41 -1.54 -8.93
C GLU A 133 -4.33 -3.02 -9.33
N VAL A 134 -3.79 -3.89 -8.47
CA VAL A 134 -3.58 -5.32 -8.76
C VAL A 134 -4.42 -6.19 -7.84
N ALA A 135 -5.18 -7.13 -8.41
CA ALA A 135 -6.13 -7.96 -7.68
C ALA A 135 -5.46 -8.78 -6.56
N TRP A 136 -4.35 -9.45 -6.83
CA TRP A 136 -3.68 -10.27 -5.82
C TRP A 136 -3.15 -9.45 -4.64
N GLN A 137 -2.84 -8.15 -4.84
CA GLN A 137 -2.45 -7.27 -3.74
C GLN A 137 -3.64 -6.97 -2.83
N ALA A 138 -4.83 -6.77 -3.40
CA ALA A 138 -6.07 -6.63 -2.65
C ALA A 138 -6.42 -7.94 -1.90
N HIS A 139 -6.21 -9.08 -2.54
CA HIS A 139 -6.37 -10.39 -1.89
C HIS A 139 -5.40 -10.58 -0.74
N PHE A 140 -4.13 -10.20 -0.90
CA PHE A 140 -3.15 -10.28 0.17
C PHE A 140 -3.62 -9.53 1.42
N VAL A 141 -4.05 -8.28 1.30
CA VAL A 141 -4.51 -7.50 2.46
C VAL A 141 -5.85 -8.01 3.02
N THR A 142 -6.70 -8.59 2.17
CA THR A 142 -7.93 -9.28 2.61
C THR A 142 -7.61 -10.48 3.51
N ASN A 143 -6.53 -11.21 3.23
CA ASN A 143 -6.08 -12.34 4.05
C ASN A 143 -5.36 -11.90 5.33
N MET A 144 -4.54 -10.84 5.25
CA MET A 144 -3.63 -10.50 6.34
C MET A 144 -4.24 -9.60 7.42
N PHE A 145 -5.34 -8.89 7.12
CA PHE A 145 -5.99 -7.96 8.02
C PHE A 145 -7.39 -8.44 8.43
N ILE A 146 -7.93 -7.86 9.49
CA ILE A 146 -9.25 -8.27 10.02
C ILE A 146 -10.33 -7.65 9.15
N LYS A 147 -11.16 -8.51 8.56
CA LYS A 147 -12.27 -8.11 7.71
C LYS A 147 -13.39 -7.42 8.54
N PRO A 148 -13.84 -6.21 8.15
CA PRO A 148 -14.98 -5.58 8.79
C PRO A 148 -16.27 -6.35 8.52
N THR A 149 -17.24 -6.25 9.43
CA THR A 149 -18.61 -6.66 9.12
C THR A 149 -19.27 -5.65 8.16
N ALA A 150 -20.42 -6.00 7.59
CA ALA A 150 -21.17 -5.08 6.72
C ALA A 150 -21.61 -3.80 7.45
N GLU A 151 -21.91 -3.88 8.74
CA GLU A 151 -22.27 -2.73 9.58
C GLU A 151 -21.05 -1.84 9.86
N GLU A 152 -19.89 -2.44 10.14
CA GLU A 152 -18.64 -1.70 10.32
C GLU A 152 -18.20 -1.03 9.03
N LEU A 153 -18.37 -1.70 7.89
CA LEU A 153 -18.04 -1.16 6.58
C LEU A 153 -18.93 0.04 6.20
N ALA A 154 -20.21 0.02 6.58
CA ALA A 154 -21.14 1.12 6.30
C ALA A 154 -20.74 2.45 6.96
N ASN A 155 -19.98 2.39 8.07
CA ASN A 155 -19.51 3.54 8.83
C ASN A 155 -17.97 3.62 8.85
N PHE A 156 -17.30 3.04 7.86
CA PHE A 156 -15.84 2.93 7.86
C PHE A 156 -15.16 4.27 7.53
N GLU A 157 -14.39 4.77 8.49
CA GLU A 157 -13.51 5.91 8.33
C GLU A 157 -12.07 5.45 8.58
N PRO A 158 -11.16 5.55 7.59
CA PRO A 158 -9.79 5.09 7.76
C PRO A 158 -9.00 6.01 8.68
N ASP A 159 -8.35 5.43 9.69
CA ASP A 159 -7.29 6.06 10.46
C ASP A 159 -6.01 6.19 9.64
N PHE A 160 -5.77 5.27 8.70
CA PHE A 160 -4.54 5.21 7.93
C PHE A 160 -4.81 4.75 6.49
N VAL A 161 -4.07 5.30 5.52
CA VAL A 161 -4.27 4.98 4.10
C VAL A 161 -2.97 4.48 3.47
N VAL A 162 -3.05 3.35 2.77
CA VAL A 162 -1.92 2.70 2.11
C VAL A 162 -2.12 2.75 0.59
N TYR A 163 -1.19 3.40 -0.10
CA TYR A 163 -1.13 3.47 -1.55
C TYR A 163 -0.12 2.44 -2.05
N ASN A 164 -0.58 1.40 -2.73
CA ASN A 164 0.33 0.47 -3.41
C ASN A 164 0.43 0.82 -4.89
N ALA A 165 1.52 1.52 -5.24
CA ALA A 165 1.89 1.89 -6.60
C ALA A 165 3.13 1.10 -7.03
N SER A 166 3.14 -0.22 -6.82
CA SER A 166 4.29 -1.11 -7.12
C SER A 166 4.74 -1.08 -8.58
N LYS A 167 3.89 -0.63 -9.51
CA LYS A 167 4.23 -0.45 -10.93
C LYS A 167 5.07 0.81 -11.21
N ALA A 168 4.93 1.83 -10.37
CA ALA A 168 5.69 3.07 -10.50
C ALA A 168 7.12 2.90 -9.98
N LYS A 169 7.97 3.87 -10.32
CA LYS A 169 9.36 3.95 -9.88
C LYS A 169 9.74 5.38 -9.55
N VAL A 170 10.65 5.56 -8.59
CA VAL A 170 11.24 6.86 -8.30
C VAL A 170 12.50 7.05 -9.16
N GLU A 171 12.34 7.41 -10.43
CA GLU A 171 13.49 7.49 -11.37
C GLU A 171 14.55 8.51 -10.91
N ASN A 172 14.13 9.61 -10.30
CA ASN A 172 15.02 10.65 -9.77
C ASN A 172 15.41 10.42 -8.30
N TYR A 173 15.44 9.17 -7.83
CA TYR A 173 15.70 8.80 -6.44
C TYR A 173 16.97 9.45 -5.85
N LYS A 174 18.04 9.59 -6.65
CA LYS A 174 19.30 10.22 -6.23
C LYS A 174 19.13 11.69 -5.86
N GLU A 175 18.33 12.43 -6.63
CA GLU A 175 18.04 13.85 -6.38
C GLU A 175 17.18 14.02 -5.12
N LEU A 176 16.33 13.02 -4.84
CA LEU A 176 15.46 12.98 -3.67
C LEU A 176 16.15 12.43 -2.40
N GLY A 177 17.42 12.03 -2.49
CA GLY A 177 18.19 11.49 -1.37
C GLY A 177 17.78 10.06 -0.96
N LEU A 178 17.17 9.30 -1.87
CA LEU A 178 16.74 7.92 -1.62
C LEU A 178 17.82 6.90 -2.02
N ASN A 179 17.70 5.67 -1.53
CA ASN A 179 18.63 4.59 -1.76
C ASN A 179 18.51 3.98 -3.16
N SER A 180 17.28 3.84 -3.68
CA SER A 180 17.01 3.26 -5.00
C SER A 180 15.72 3.79 -5.61
N GLU A 181 15.35 3.28 -6.79
CA GLU A 181 14.04 3.53 -7.43
C GLU A 181 12.85 2.98 -6.61
N THR A 182 13.12 2.13 -5.61
CA THR A 182 12.16 1.59 -4.64
C THR A 182 12.03 2.52 -3.45
N CYS A 183 10.80 2.69 -2.97
CA CYS A 183 10.53 3.51 -1.79
C CYS A 183 9.31 2.95 -1.04
N VAL A 184 9.48 2.75 0.27
CA VAL A 184 8.41 2.42 1.21
C VAL A 184 8.39 3.51 2.26
N ALA A 185 7.53 4.51 2.07
CA ALA A 185 7.53 5.74 2.85
C ALA A 185 6.31 5.86 3.76
N PHE A 186 6.49 6.46 4.93
CA PHE A 186 5.46 6.70 5.92
C PHE A 186 5.41 8.17 6.33
N ASN A 187 4.21 8.73 6.43
CA ASN A 187 3.97 10.04 7.04
C ASN A 187 2.97 9.88 8.20
N ILE A 188 3.43 10.17 9.42
CA ILE A 188 2.64 10.00 10.65
C ILE A 188 1.58 11.09 10.77
N THR A 189 1.90 12.31 10.33
CA THR A 189 0.97 13.45 10.35
C THR A 189 -0.20 13.23 9.41
N SER A 190 0.06 12.83 8.16
CA SER A 190 -1.01 12.54 7.20
C SER A 190 -1.61 11.15 7.37
N LYS A 191 -1.00 10.28 8.19
CA LYS A 191 -1.38 8.89 8.46
C LYS A 191 -1.45 8.06 7.18
N GLU A 192 -0.34 8.07 6.43
CA GLU A 192 -0.27 7.44 5.12
C GLU A 192 1.01 6.62 4.94
N GLN A 193 0.89 5.56 4.14
CA GLN A 193 2.02 4.78 3.62
C GLN A 193 1.97 4.76 2.09
N VAL A 194 3.11 4.91 1.45
CA VAL A 194 3.29 4.79 0.00
C VAL A 194 4.30 3.70 -0.31
N ILE A 195 3.94 2.77 -1.20
CA ILE A 195 4.78 1.67 -1.66
C ILE A 195 5.02 1.84 -3.17
N ILE A 196 6.28 1.96 -3.59
CA ILE A 196 6.70 2.18 -4.98
C ILE A 196 7.74 1.13 -5.40
N ASN A 197 7.62 0.64 -6.63
CA ASN A 197 8.53 -0.28 -7.33
C ASN A 197 8.70 -1.69 -6.72
N THR A 198 8.28 -1.94 -5.48
CA THR A 198 8.35 -3.27 -4.86
C THR A 198 7.01 -4.00 -4.91
N TRP A 199 7.06 -5.26 -5.35
CA TRP A 199 5.90 -6.16 -5.43
C TRP A 199 5.81 -7.10 -4.21
N TYR A 200 6.70 -6.96 -3.23
CA TYR A 200 6.69 -7.84 -2.07
C TYR A 200 5.48 -7.53 -1.17
N GLY A 201 4.50 -8.43 -1.12
CA GLY A 201 3.27 -8.23 -0.35
C GLY A 201 3.50 -7.93 1.13
N GLY A 202 4.61 -8.42 1.71
CA GLY A 202 4.97 -8.15 3.10
C GLY A 202 5.10 -6.67 3.44
N GLU A 203 5.40 -5.78 2.49
CA GLU A 203 5.46 -4.33 2.73
C GLU A 203 4.09 -3.72 3.06
N MET A 204 2.99 -4.34 2.61
CA MET A 204 1.62 -3.91 2.99
C MET A 204 1.23 -4.35 4.41
N LYS A 205 1.96 -5.32 5.00
CA LYS A 205 1.68 -5.85 6.36
C LYS A 205 2.65 -5.30 7.42
N LYS A 206 3.90 -5.07 7.04
CA LYS A 206 4.99 -4.73 7.95
C LYS A 206 5.20 -3.23 8.15
N GLY A 207 4.41 -2.42 7.44
CA GLY A 207 4.35 -0.98 7.63
C GLY A 207 3.81 -0.58 8.99
#